data_AF-A0A660TKU4-F1
#
_entry.id   AF-A0A660TKU4-F1
#
_cell.length_a   1.000
_cell.length_b   1.000
_cell.length_c   1.000
_cell.angle_alpha   90.00
_cell.angle_beta   90.00
_cell.angle_gamma   90.00
#
_symmetry.space_group_name_H-M   'P 1'
#
loop_
_entity.id
_entity.type
_entity.pdbx_description
1 polymer ?
#
loop_
_entity_poly.entity_id
_entity_poly.type
_entity_poly.pdbx_seq_one_letter_code
_entity_poly.pdbx_strand_id
1 'polypeptide(L)'
;MAYYKFRNWKIPERMRVPIENYLKKKIKPGDFLIAIFENNFVGAFAYADEENLNNLPAYGYWLWNKLLFEVWKSKEKVRNWLRKDN
;
A
#
# COMPACT_ATOMS: atom_id res chain seq x y z
N MET A 1 -2.74 10.31 7.84
CA MET A 1 -2.04 10.71 6.61
C MET A 1 -2.41 9.70 5.54
N ALA A 2 -3.25 10.07 4.57
CA ALA A 2 -3.45 9.28 3.35
C ALA A 2 -3.97 10.11 2.16
N TYR A 3 -3.79 11.43 2.21
CA TYR A 3 -3.88 12.24 1.01
C TYR A 3 -2.47 12.30 0.42
N TYR A 4 -2.20 11.47 -0.59
CA TYR A 4 -0.98 11.54 -1.36
C TYR A 4 -1.33 11.77 -2.83
N LYS A 5 -0.77 12.84 -3.39
CA LYS A 5 -0.90 13.20 -4.80
C LYS A 5 0.49 13.29 -5.39
N PHE A 6 0.68 12.68 -6.56
CA PHE A 6 1.89 12.79 -7.34
C PHE A 6 1.52 13.06 -8.80
N ARG A 7 1.86 14.25 -9.30
CA ARG A 7 1.42 14.74 -10.62
C ARG A 7 -0.12 14.65 -10.74
N ASN A 8 -0.62 13.88 -11.71
CA ASN A 8 -2.04 13.69 -11.98
C ASN A 8 -2.63 12.47 -11.24
N TRP A 9 -1.81 11.68 -10.54
CA TRP A 9 -2.25 10.51 -9.79
C TRP A 9 -2.41 10.83 -8.31
N LYS A 10 -3.34 10.14 -7.65
CA LYS A 10 -3.59 10.27 -6.22
C LYS A 10 -3.93 8.91 -5.62
N ILE A 11 -3.55 8.68 -4.37
CA ILE A 11 -4.13 7.58 -3.60
C ILE A 11 -5.58 8.00 -3.29
N PRO A 12 -6.61 7.22 -3.69
CA PRO A 12 -8.00 7.55 -3.40
C PRO A 12 -8.27 7.66 -1.89
N GLU A 13 -9.10 8.62 -1.47
CA GLU A 13 -9.33 8.86 -0.03
C GLU A 13 -9.94 7.64 0.68
N ARG A 14 -10.75 6.81 -0.02
CA ARG A 14 -11.28 5.56 0.54
C ARG A 14 -10.19 4.56 0.96
N MET A 15 -9.00 4.67 0.38
CA MET A 15 -7.86 3.80 0.69
C MET A 15 -7.12 4.24 1.96
N ARG A 16 -7.48 5.40 2.52
CA ARG A 16 -6.92 5.94 3.76
C ARG A 16 -7.07 5.00 4.94
N VAL A 17 -8.30 4.60 5.24
CA VAL A 17 -8.61 3.80 6.42
C VAL A 17 -7.85 2.46 6.41
N PRO A 18 -7.89 1.66 5.32
CA PRO A 18 -7.14 0.40 5.30
C PRO A 18 -5.62 0.61 5.34
N ILE A 19 -5.08 1.68 4.73
CA ILE A 19 -3.65 2.03 4.85
C ILE A 19 -3.30 2.37 6.31
N GLU A 20 -4.08 3.23 6.97
CA GLU A 20 -3.82 3.62 8.34
C GLU A 20 -3.97 2.44 9.31
N ASN A 21 -4.94 1.54 9.07
CA ASN A 21 -5.09 0.31 9.84
C ASN A 21 -3.87 -0.62 9.68
N TYR A 22 -3.32 -0.75 8.47
CA TYR A 22 -2.09 -1.50 8.23
C TYR A 22 -0.88 -0.90 8.95
N LEU A 23 -0.68 0.41 8.82
CA LEU A 23 0.50 1.10 9.34
C LEU A 23 0.48 1.31 10.86
N LYS A 24 -0.71 1.54 11.45
CA LYS A 24 -0.80 1.90 12.88
C LYS A 24 -1.27 0.74 13.74
N LYS A 25 -2.17 -0.08 13.21
CA LYS A 25 -2.83 -1.17 13.95
C LYS A 25 -2.37 -2.55 13.52
N LYS A 26 -1.47 -2.64 12.52
CA LYS A 26 -0.97 -3.90 11.95
C LYS A 26 -2.10 -4.83 11.50
N ILE A 27 -3.23 -4.25 11.07
CA ILE A 27 -4.36 -5.02 10.54
C ILE A 27 -4.08 -5.30 9.07
N LYS A 28 -4.19 -6.58 8.67
CA LYS A 28 -4.01 -7.01 7.28
C LYS A 28 -5.08 -6.34 6.38
N PRO A 29 -4.69 -5.58 5.35
CA PRO A 29 -5.62 -4.99 4.39
C PRO A 29 -6.06 -6.03 3.34
N GLY A 30 -6.93 -5.60 2.42
CA GLY A 30 -7.34 -6.42 1.26
C GLY A 30 -6.21 -6.66 0.26
N ASP A 31 -6.47 -7.56 -0.69
CA ASP A 31 -5.45 -8.16 -1.58
C ASP A 31 -4.72 -7.14 -2.46
N PHE A 32 -5.41 -6.11 -2.94
CA PHE A 32 -4.77 -5.01 -3.68
C PHE A 32 -3.66 -4.33 -2.87
N LEU A 33 -3.96 -3.85 -1.66
CA LEU A 33 -2.98 -3.17 -0.83
C LEU A 33 -1.89 -4.13 -0.35
N ILE A 34 -2.22 -5.40 -0.08
CA ILE A 34 -1.22 -6.41 0.20
C ILE A 34 -0.25 -6.54 -0.97
N ALA A 35 -0.73 -6.67 -2.20
CA ALA A 35 0.14 -6.76 -3.37
C ALA A 35 1.02 -5.51 -3.55
N ILE A 36 0.48 -4.32 -3.30
CA ILE A 36 1.22 -3.05 -3.28
C ILE A 36 2.35 -3.09 -2.24
N PHE A 37 2.05 -3.43 -0.99
CA PHE A 37 3.04 -3.47 0.08
C PHE A 37 4.10 -4.56 -0.12
N GLU A 38 3.71 -5.71 -0.69
CA GLU A 38 4.62 -6.82 -1.01
C GLU A 38 5.49 -6.54 -2.25
N ASN A 39 5.33 -5.39 -2.90
CA ASN A 39 5.98 -5.04 -4.17
C ASN A 39 5.71 -6.08 -5.27
N ASN A 40 4.50 -6.63 -5.28
CA ASN A 40 4.00 -7.55 -6.29
C ASN A 40 3.24 -6.77 -7.36
N PHE A 41 3.97 -6.31 -8.38
CA PHE A 41 3.41 -5.50 -9.46
C PHE A 41 2.27 -6.22 -10.20
N VAL A 42 2.46 -7.49 -10.57
CA VAL A 42 1.45 -8.26 -11.30
C VAL A 42 0.20 -8.47 -10.44
N GLY A 43 0.37 -8.80 -9.16
CA GLY A 43 -0.76 -8.93 -8.23
C GLY A 43 -1.52 -7.62 -8.03
N ALA A 44 -0.81 -6.49 -7.96
CA ALA A 44 -1.45 -5.19 -7.81
C ALA A 44 -2.34 -4.84 -9.01
N PHE A 45 -1.92 -5.19 -10.25
CA PHE A 45 -2.78 -5.06 -11.43
C PHE A 45 -3.97 -6.01 -11.40
N ALA A 46 -3.77 -7.26 -11.00
CA ALA A 46 -4.83 -8.27 -10.98
C ALA A 46 -5.95 -7.96 -9.96
N TYR A 47 -5.62 -7.33 -8.83
CA TYR A 47 -6.58 -7.02 -7.76
C TYR A 47 -7.10 -5.58 -7.75
N ALA A 48 -6.57 -4.71 -8.62
CA ALA A 48 -7.00 -3.32 -8.67
C ALA A 48 -8.42 -3.19 -9.25
N ASP A 49 -9.24 -2.35 -8.61
CA ASP A 49 -10.37 -1.73 -9.29
C ASP A 49 -9.90 -0.63 -10.26
N GLU A 50 -10.80 -0.10 -11.09
CA GLU A 50 -10.49 0.88 -12.13
C GLU A 50 -9.80 2.15 -11.58
N GLU A 51 -10.28 2.69 -10.45
CA GLU A 51 -9.70 3.90 -9.85
C GLU A 51 -8.28 3.62 -9.35
N ASN A 52 -8.06 2.50 -8.68
CA ASN A 52 -6.75 2.12 -8.17
C ASN A 52 -5.76 1.82 -9.28
N LEU A 53 -6.20 1.15 -10.35
CA LEU A 53 -5.39 0.84 -11.53
C LEU A 53 -4.87 2.13 -12.18
N ASN A 54 -5.76 3.09 -12.41
CA ASN A 54 -5.42 4.40 -12.97
C ASN A 54 -4.46 5.21 -12.09
N ASN A 55 -4.41 4.92 -10.78
CA ASN A 55 -3.59 5.62 -9.80
C ASN A 55 -2.40 4.82 -9.26
N LEU A 56 -2.08 3.66 -9.83
CA LEU A 56 -0.94 2.82 -9.42
C LEU A 56 0.38 3.58 -9.26
N PRO A 57 0.74 4.54 -10.14
CA PRO A 57 1.95 5.32 -9.94
C PRO A 57 1.98 6.08 -8.62
N ALA A 58 0.85 6.61 -8.13
CA ALA A 58 0.82 7.31 -6.84
C ALA A 58 1.23 6.41 -5.68
N TYR A 59 0.82 5.13 -5.70
CA TYR A 59 1.24 4.15 -4.70
C TYR A 59 2.74 3.90 -4.73
N GLY A 60 3.31 3.62 -5.92
CA GLY A 60 4.74 3.37 -6.05
C GLY A 60 5.60 4.55 -5.56
N TYR A 61 5.23 5.77 -5.94
CA TYR A 61 5.92 6.98 -5.46
C TYR A 61 5.75 7.20 -3.97
N TRP A 62 4.54 6.98 -3.43
CA TRP A 62 4.28 7.11 -2.01
C TRP A 62 5.12 6.13 -1.19
N LEU A 63 5.11 4.84 -1.56
CA LEU A 63 5.93 3.81 -0.92
C LEU A 63 7.39 4.24 -0.88
N TRP A 64 7.98 4.53 -2.05
CA TRP A 64 9.40 4.87 -2.19
C TRP A 64 9.82 6.10 -1.38
N ASN A 65 8.99 7.14 -1.35
CA ASN A 65 9.39 8.43 -0.78
C ASN A 65 8.88 8.67 0.65
N LYS A 66 7.88 7.91 1.13
CA LYS A 66 7.20 8.21 2.40
C LYS A 66 7.20 7.08 3.41
N LEU A 67 7.47 5.83 3.01
CA LEU A 67 7.43 4.69 3.93
C LEU A 67 8.80 4.06 4.13
N LEU A 68 9.06 3.61 5.36
CA LEU A 68 10.21 2.80 5.72
C LEU A 68 10.17 1.43 5.05
N PHE A 69 11.27 0.95 4.48
CA PHE A 69 11.29 -0.32 3.75
C PHE A 69 10.93 -1.52 4.63
N GLU A 70 10.97 -1.44 5.96
CA GLU A 70 10.56 -2.51 6.89
C GLU A 70 9.06 -2.80 6.84
N VAL A 71 8.25 -1.81 6.47
CA VAL A 71 6.78 -1.91 6.48
C VAL A 71 6.20 -2.23 5.11
N TRP A 72 7.03 -2.39 4.08
CA TRP A 72 6.62 -2.75 2.73
C TRP A 72 7.80 -3.46 2.03
N LYS A 73 7.86 -3.48 0.69
CA LYS A 73 8.97 -3.93 -0.17
C LYS A 73 9.01 -5.42 -0.53
N SER A 74 8.60 -6.32 0.33
CA SER A 74 8.53 -7.76 0.00
C SER A 74 7.50 -8.50 0.85
N LYS A 75 7.06 -9.67 0.37
CA LYS A 75 6.20 -10.58 1.13
C LYS A 75 6.73 -10.93 2.52
N GLU A 76 8.05 -11.10 2.63
CA GLU A 76 8.69 -11.38 3.91
C GLU A 76 8.61 -10.18 4.85
N LYS A 77 8.95 -8.98 4.38
CA LYS A 77 8.90 -7.76 5.20
C LYS A 77 7.48 -7.42 5.64
N VAL A 78 6.51 -7.54 4.75
CA VAL A 78 5.08 -7.36 5.08
C VAL A 78 4.61 -8.37 6.12
N ARG A 79 5.00 -9.65 5.97
CA ARG A 79 4.68 -10.69 6.96
C ARG A 79 5.31 -10.39 8.32
N ASN A 80 6.59 -9.99 8.33
CA ASN A 80 7.29 -9.66 9.57
C ASN A 80 6.68 -8.43 10.24
N TRP A 81 6.29 -7.42 9.45
CA TRP A 81 5.60 -6.22 9.95
C TRP A 81 4.27 -6.56 10.63
N LEU A 82 3.43 -7.38 9.99
CA LEU A 82 2.13 -7.79 10.52
C LEU A 82 2.23 -8.69 11.76
N ARG A 83 3.35 -9.42 11.91
CA ARG A 83 3.62 -10.30 13.06
C ARG A 83 4.36 -9.62 14.20
N LYS A 84 4.96 -8.46 13.96
CA LYS A 84 5.71 -7.75 14.98
C LYS A 84 4.68 -7.29 16.02
N ASP A 85 4.65 -7.90 17.19
CA ASP A 85 3.72 -7.53 18.26
C ASP A 85 3.91 -6.05 18.67
N ASN A 86 2.88 -5.48 19.28
CA ASN A 86 2.91 -4.13 19.87
C ASN A 86 3.74 -4.11 21.14
#